data_AF-A0A959X6L8-F1
#
_entry.id   AF-A0A959X6L8-F1
#
_cell.length_a   1.000
_cell.length_b   1.000
_cell.length_c   1.000
_cell.angle_alpha   90.00
_cell.angle_beta   90.00
_cell.angle_gamma   90.00
#
_symmetry.space_group_name_H-M   'P 1'
#
loop_
_entity.id
_entity.type
_entity.pdbx_description
1 polymer ?
#
loop_
_entity_poly.entity_id
_entity_poly.type
_entity_poly.pdbx_seq_one_letter_code
_entity_poly.pdbx_strand_id
1 'polypeptide(L)'
;MVDPLARFSPPTREWFAGVFAAPTAVQAEAWRAIAAGEHALVAAPTGSGKTLAAFLWAIDSLGSGTVAGNGTRVVYVSPLKALGVDVERNLRAPLTGIRLAAERLGTPLADVTMGVRSGDTTSRERAALLRRPPDILITTPESLYLMLTSSAQQTLTGVETVIVDEIHAVAGTKRGSHLALSLERLDALVGRDVQRVALSATVRPIERVAAFLGGDRPVTVVAPPAEKRWDVTVRLPVEDIADPGPPPGTAAATDPLLAGPGTDTLTADAPAGSSIWPHV
;
A
#
# COMPACT_ATOMS: atom_id res chain seq x y z
N MET A 1 6.19 29.59 8.88
CA MET A 1 6.13 28.14 8.60
C MET A 1 7.23 27.80 7.62
N VAL A 2 7.99 26.73 7.86
CA VAL A 2 9.02 26.26 6.92
C VAL A 2 8.31 25.59 5.75
N ASP A 3 8.62 25.98 4.52
CA ASP A 3 8.10 25.33 3.32
C ASP A 3 8.47 23.83 3.32
N PRO A 4 7.48 22.91 3.36
CA PRO A 4 7.74 21.47 3.34
C PRO A 4 8.55 21.03 2.13
N LEU A 5 8.37 21.71 0.99
CA LEU A 5 9.01 21.36 -0.27
C LEU A 5 10.47 21.82 -0.35
N ALA A 6 10.91 22.75 0.49
CA ALA A 6 12.26 23.33 0.44
C ALA A 6 13.39 22.30 0.60
N ARG A 7 13.11 21.12 1.16
CA ARG A 7 14.06 20.01 1.32
C ARG A 7 14.37 19.27 0.02
N PHE A 8 13.47 19.32 -0.96
CA PHE A 8 13.60 18.59 -2.21
C PHE A 8 14.40 19.38 -3.25
N SER A 9 14.97 18.67 -4.22
CA SER A 9 15.63 19.28 -5.37
C SER A 9 14.68 20.16 -6.20
N PRO A 10 15.20 21.15 -6.95
CA PRO A 10 14.37 22.03 -7.78
C PRO A 10 13.41 21.30 -8.74
N PRO A 11 13.82 20.24 -9.47
CA PRO A 11 12.91 19.48 -10.33
C PRO A 11 11.72 18.86 -9.58
N THR A 12 11.97 18.28 -8.42
CA THR A 12 10.92 17.67 -7.59
C THR A 12 9.93 18.70 -7.07
N ARG A 13 10.43 19.87 -6.64
CA ARG A 13 9.57 20.99 -6.21
C ARG A 13 8.69 21.51 -7.35
N GLU A 14 9.29 21.74 -8.53
CA GLU A 14 8.57 22.24 -9.70
C GLU A 14 7.49 21.26 -10.15
N TRP A 15 7.82 19.97 -10.23
CA TRP A 15 6.84 18.93 -10.54
C TRP A 15 5.69 18.91 -9.52
N PHE A 16 6.00 18.88 -8.23
CA PHE A 16 4.97 18.80 -7.19
C PHE A 16 4.02 20.00 -7.24
N ALA A 17 4.56 21.21 -7.37
CA ALA A 17 3.77 22.44 -7.47
C ALA A 17 2.93 22.52 -8.76
N GLY A 18 3.36 21.85 -9.84
CA GLY A 18 2.60 21.75 -11.08
C GLY A 18 1.44 20.74 -11.03
N VAL A 19 1.50 19.76 -10.13
CA VAL A 19 0.50 18.66 -10.04
C VAL A 19 -0.47 18.85 -8.87
N PHE A 20 -0.01 19.38 -7.74
CA PHE A 20 -0.80 19.50 -6.51
C PHE A 20 -0.87 20.95 -6.03
N ALA A 21 -2.01 21.32 -5.45
CA ALA A 21 -2.19 22.66 -4.88
C ALA A 21 -1.28 22.92 -3.68
N ALA A 22 -1.12 21.92 -2.80
CA ALA A 22 -0.24 21.98 -1.63
C ALA A 22 0.03 20.57 -1.08
N PRO A 23 1.13 20.35 -0.34
CA PRO A 23 1.33 19.13 0.43
C PRO A 23 0.28 18.92 1.50
N THR A 24 -0.10 17.67 1.76
CA THR A 24 -0.93 17.32 2.92
C THR A 24 -0.13 17.39 4.22
N ALA A 25 -0.79 17.53 5.38
CA ALA A 25 -0.11 17.54 6.68
C ALA A 25 0.73 16.27 6.90
N VAL A 26 0.17 15.10 6.53
CA VAL A 26 0.87 13.82 6.64
C VAL A 26 2.10 13.76 5.75
N GLN A 27 2.06 14.35 4.55
CA GLN A 27 3.23 14.44 3.68
C GLN A 27 4.31 15.33 4.29
N ALA A 28 3.96 16.54 4.72
CA ALA A 28 4.90 17.49 5.28
C ALA A 28 5.61 16.95 6.54
N GLU A 29 4.86 16.31 7.44
CA GLU A 29 5.42 15.70 8.66
C GLU A 29 6.25 14.45 8.36
N ALA A 30 5.80 13.59 7.44
CA ALA A 30 6.55 12.41 7.03
C ALA A 30 7.88 12.80 6.38
N TRP A 31 7.88 13.75 5.45
CA TRP A 31 9.11 14.20 4.80
C TRP A 31 10.12 14.80 5.79
N ARG A 32 9.64 15.47 6.85
CA ARG A 32 10.53 15.96 7.91
C ARG A 32 11.25 14.82 8.63
N ALA A 33 10.52 13.78 9.05
CA ALA A 33 11.09 12.63 9.75
C ALA A 33 12.00 11.81 8.83
N ILE A 34 11.51 11.51 7.62
CA ILE A 34 12.22 10.68 6.64
C ILE A 34 13.51 11.36 6.18
N ALA A 35 13.50 12.67 5.91
CA ALA A 35 14.70 13.41 5.53
C ALA A 35 15.73 13.53 6.66
N ALA A 36 15.31 13.38 7.92
CA ALA A 36 16.21 13.33 9.07
C ALA A 36 16.85 11.95 9.29
N GLY A 37 16.52 10.95 8.46
CA GLY A 37 17.00 9.57 8.61
C GLY A 37 16.27 8.77 9.69
N GLU A 38 15.18 9.32 10.26
CA GLU A 38 14.42 8.64 11.31
C GLU A 38 13.59 7.48 10.73
N HIS A 39 13.39 6.41 11.51
CA HIS A 39 12.30 5.47 11.21
C HIS A 39 10.96 6.17 11.42
N ALA A 40 9.99 5.91 10.56
CA ALA A 40 8.71 6.59 10.58
C ALA A 40 7.53 5.63 10.46
N LEU A 41 6.51 5.82 11.30
CA LEU A 41 5.19 5.20 11.13
C LEU A 41 4.19 6.26 10.69
N VAL A 42 3.79 6.21 9.42
CA VAL A 42 2.85 7.14 8.80
C VAL A 42 1.44 6.57 8.86
N ALA A 43 0.64 7.08 9.78
CA ALA A 43 -0.75 6.68 9.99
C ALA A 43 -1.70 7.80 9.54
N ALA A 44 -2.39 7.59 8.43
CA ALA A 44 -3.39 8.53 7.93
C ALA A 44 -4.42 7.79 7.07
N PRO A 45 -5.66 8.28 6.92
CA PRO A 45 -6.67 7.63 6.09
C PRO A 45 -6.24 7.37 4.63
N THR A 46 -7.00 6.55 3.92
CA THR A 46 -6.85 6.45 2.46
C THR A 46 -7.14 7.79 1.79
N GLY A 47 -6.45 8.10 0.69
CA GLY A 47 -6.56 9.39 0.00
C GLY A 47 -5.71 10.53 0.58
N SER A 48 -5.03 10.35 1.72
CA SER A 48 -4.20 11.40 2.33
C SER A 48 -2.81 11.60 1.69
N GLY A 49 -2.50 10.86 0.63
CA GLY A 49 -1.21 10.97 -0.08
C GLY A 49 -0.04 10.20 0.56
N LYS A 50 -0.30 9.17 1.37
CA LYS A 50 0.72 8.35 2.07
C LYS A 50 1.80 7.77 1.14
N THR A 51 1.44 7.38 -0.07
CA THR A 51 2.40 6.83 -1.04
C THR A 51 3.48 7.87 -1.38
N LEU A 52 3.11 9.11 -1.75
CA LEU A 52 4.09 10.17 -1.98
C LEU A 52 4.79 10.62 -0.69
N ALA A 53 4.11 10.52 0.47
CA ALA A 53 4.75 10.77 1.76
C ALA A 53 5.95 9.83 1.99
N ALA A 54 5.83 8.57 1.58
CA ALA A 54 6.87 7.54 1.72
C ALA A 54 7.96 7.62 0.64
N PHE A 55 7.56 7.82 -0.61
CA PHE A 55 8.45 7.63 -1.76
C PHE A 55 9.14 8.91 -2.24
N LEU A 56 8.54 10.08 -2.07
CA LEU A 56 9.02 11.28 -2.77
C LEU A 56 10.44 11.66 -2.35
N TRP A 57 10.78 11.49 -1.07
CA TRP A 57 12.14 11.73 -0.56
C TRP A 57 13.16 10.79 -1.21
N ALA A 58 12.84 9.50 -1.28
CA ALA A 58 13.72 8.52 -1.87
C ALA A 58 13.90 8.75 -3.38
N ILE A 59 12.83 9.07 -4.11
CA ILE A 59 12.88 9.42 -5.54
C ILE A 59 13.78 10.64 -5.77
N ASP A 60 13.59 11.69 -4.97
CA ASP A 60 14.40 12.91 -5.07
C ASP A 60 15.87 12.62 -4.78
N SER A 61 16.13 11.80 -3.76
CA SER A 61 17.50 11.47 -3.33
C SER A 61 18.25 10.64 -4.37
N LEU A 62 17.55 9.68 -5.00
CA LEU A 62 18.07 8.87 -6.10
C LEU A 62 18.30 9.73 -7.35
N GLY A 63 17.32 10.54 -7.74
CA GLY A 63 17.40 11.36 -8.95
C GLY A 63 18.46 12.46 -8.86
N SER A 64 18.60 13.11 -7.70
CA SER A 64 19.60 14.16 -7.46
C SER A 64 21.02 13.63 -7.25
N GLY A 65 21.18 12.29 -7.10
CA GLY A 65 22.47 11.67 -6.85
C GLY A 65 23.04 11.91 -5.45
N THR A 66 22.22 12.40 -4.50
CA THR A 66 22.61 12.47 -3.08
C THR A 66 22.87 11.07 -2.50
N VAL A 67 22.17 10.08 -3.04
CA VAL A 67 22.38 8.66 -2.78
C VAL A 67 23.07 8.06 -4.00
N ALA A 68 24.38 7.85 -3.88
CA ALA A 68 25.18 7.23 -4.93
C ALA A 68 25.47 5.76 -4.60
N GLY A 69 25.42 4.89 -5.61
CA GLY A 69 25.80 3.49 -5.48
C GLY A 69 25.13 2.60 -6.51
N ASN A 70 25.71 1.43 -6.73
CA ASN A 70 25.12 0.41 -7.59
C ASN A 70 24.22 -0.52 -6.75
N GLY A 71 23.12 -0.99 -7.33
CA GLY A 71 22.22 -1.93 -6.67
C GLY A 71 20.94 -1.29 -6.14
N THR A 72 20.11 -2.09 -5.47
CA THR A 72 18.84 -1.62 -4.92
C THR A 72 19.08 -0.73 -3.70
N ARG A 73 18.44 0.44 -3.69
CA ARG A 73 18.50 1.43 -2.59
C ARG A 73 17.22 1.49 -1.78
N VAL A 74 16.07 1.27 -2.42
CA VAL A 74 14.77 1.31 -1.76
C VAL A 74 14.09 -0.04 -1.95
N VAL A 75 13.65 -0.65 -0.86
CA VAL A 75 12.81 -1.85 -0.90
C VAL A 75 11.42 -1.49 -0.41
N TYR A 76 10.43 -1.64 -1.28
CA TYR A 76 9.03 -1.52 -0.92
C TYR A 76 8.43 -2.91 -0.71
N VAL A 77 7.89 -3.15 0.48
CA VAL A 77 7.27 -4.41 0.88
C VAL A 77 5.77 -4.22 0.97
N SER A 78 5.03 -4.86 0.05
CA SER A 78 3.58 -4.95 0.15
C SER A 78 3.15 -6.30 0.72
N PRO A 79 2.35 -6.35 1.79
CA PRO A 79 1.76 -7.58 2.27
C PRO A 79 0.65 -8.10 1.35
N LEU A 80 0.07 -7.25 0.48
CA LEU A 80 -1.00 -7.63 -0.44
C LEU A 80 -0.47 -7.73 -1.87
N LYS A 81 -0.64 -8.90 -2.51
CA LYS A 81 -0.11 -9.17 -3.86
C LYS A 81 -0.60 -8.17 -4.92
N ALA A 82 -1.88 -7.80 -4.87
CA ALA A 82 -2.49 -6.88 -5.84
C ALA A 82 -1.86 -5.47 -5.82
N LEU A 83 -1.31 -5.05 -4.68
CA LEU A 83 -0.87 -3.68 -4.47
C LEU A 83 0.52 -3.38 -5.07
N GLY A 84 1.34 -4.40 -5.34
CA GLY A 84 2.68 -4.19 -5.90
C GLY A 84 2.67 -3.59 -7.31
N VAL A 85 1.81 -4.11 -8.18
CA VAL A 85 1.65 -3.61 -9.57
C VAL A 85 1.02 -2.22 -9.57
N ASP A 86 0.06 -1.98 -8.67
CA ASP A 86 -0.60 -0.68 -8.53
C ASP A 86 0.39 0.40 -8.08
N VAL A 87 1.29 0.08 -7.15
CA VAL A 87 2.35 1.00 -6.69
C VAL A 87 3.30 1.33 -7.82
N GLU A 88 3.76 0.34 -8.58
CA GLU A 88 4.63 0.58 -9.75
C GLU A 88 3.97 1.56 -10.73
N ARG A 89 2.68 1.35 -11.05
CA ARG A 89 1.91 2.25 -11.93
C ARG A 89 1.80 3.65 -11.33
N ASN A 90 1.52 3.76 -10.04
CA ASN A 90 1.37 5.04 -9.35
C ASN A 90 2.69 5.83 -9.28
N LEU A 91 3.84 5.16 -9.25
CA LEU A 91 5.16 5.79 -9.22
C LEU A 91 5.67 6.22 -10.61
N ARG A 92 5.08 5.75 -11.72
CA ARG A 92 5.48 6.21 -13.07
C ARG A 92 5.21 7.71 -13.28
N ALA A 93 4.10 8.22 -12.74
CA ALA A 93 3.72 9.62 -12.86
C ALA A 93 4.75 10.57 -12.20
N PRO A 94 5.12 10.42 -10.91
CA PRO A 94 6.16 11.25 -10.31
C PRO A 94 7.51 11.11 -11.01
N LEU A 95 7.95 9.89 -11.32
CA LEU A 95 9.25 9.69 -11.99
C LEU A 95 9.33 10.41 -13.35
N THR A 96 8.29 10.28 -14.17
CA THR A 96 8.24 10.95 -15.47
C THR A 96 8.14 12.45 -15.33
N GLY A 97 7.31 12.94 -14.41
CA GLY A 97 7.09 14.37 -14.22
C GLY A 97 8.32 15.09 -13.65
N ILE A 98 9.03 14.48 -12.72
CA ILE A 98 10.28 15.01 -12.15
C ILE A 98 11.38 15.05 -13.24
N ARG A 99 11.46 14.02 -14.09
CA ARG A 99 12.40 14.02 -15.23
C ARG A 99 12.11 15.16 -16.21
N LEU A 100 10.85 15.36 -16.59
CA LEU A 100 10.46 16.47 -17.47
C LEU A 100 10.71 17.86 -16.85
N ALA A 101 10.51 17.99 -15.53
CA ALA A 101 10.87 19.20 -14.80
C ALA A 101 12.38 19.44 -14.82
N ALA A 102 13.19 18.39 -14.60
CA ALA A 102 14.65 18.48 -14.68
C ALA A 102 15.14 18.92 -16.07
N GLU A 103 14.56 18.37 -17.14
CA GLU A 103 14.83 18.78 -18.52
C GLU A 103 14.52 20.27 -18.77
N ARG A 104 13.34 20.74 -18.30
CA ARG A 104 12.95 22.17 -18.39
C ARG A 104 13.89 23.10 -17.66
N LEU A 105 14.35 22.68 -16.47
CA LEU A 105 15.27 23.47 -15.64
C LEU A 105 16.74 23.32 -16.07
N GLY A 106 17.05 22.46 -17.04
CA GLY A 106 18.43 22.15 -17.41
C GLY A 106 19.25 21.54 -16.26
N THR A 107 18.59 20.88 -15.31
CA THR A 107 19.23 20.27 -14.13
C THR A 107 19.52 18.79 -14.42
N PRO A 108 20.74 18.29 -14.17
CA PRO A 108 21.02 16.86 -14.32
C PRO A 108 20.22 16.04 -13.32
N LEU A 109 19.62 14.94 -13.80
CA LEU A 109 18.86 14.00 -12.99
C LEU A 109 19.23 12.58 -13.42
N ALA A 110 19.56 11.72 -12.46
CA ALA A 110 19.77 10.30 -12.71
C ALA A 110 18.44 9.60 -13.05
N ASP A 111 18.49 8.62 -13.95
CA ASP A 111 17.31 7.80 -14.27
C ASP A 111 17.06 6.80 -13.13
N VAL A 112 15.88 6.89 -12.52
CA VAL A 112 15.50 6.04 -11.38
C VAL A 112 14.71 4.84 -11.90
N THR A 113 15.28 3.66 -11.70
CA THR A 113 14.72 2.39 -12.17
C THR A 113 13.87 1.70 -11.11
N MET A 114 12.80 1.03 -11.55
CA MET A 114 11.92 0.25 -10.69
C MET A 114 11.81 -1.19 -11.19
N GLY A 115 11.64 -2.13 -10.27
CA GLY A 115 11.35 -3.52 -10.61
C GLY A 115 10.49 -4.21 -9.56
N VAL A 116 9.66 -5.15 -10.02
CA VAL A 116 8.76 -5.92 -9.17
C VAL A 116 9.28 -7.35 -9.02
N ARG A 117 9.39 -7.82 -7.78
CA ARG A 117 9.73 -9.21 -7.45
C ARG A 117 8.67 -9.80 -6.52
N SER A 118 7.84 -10.68 -7.06
CA SER A 118 6.83 -11.43 -6.31
C SER A 118 6.94 -12.93 -6.59
N GLY A 119 6.01 -13.70 -6.04
CA GLY A 119 5.84 -15.11 -6.39
C GLY A 119 5.41 -15.34 -7.85
N ASP A 120 4.84 -14.33 -8.51
CA ASP A 120 4.34 -14.40 -9.89
C ASP A 120 5.43 -13.99 -10.91
N THR A 121 6.58 -13.47 -10.44
CA THR A 121 7.71 -13.09 -11.30
C THR A 121 8.36 -14.31 -11.94
N THR A 122 8.41 -14.34 -13.27
CA THR A 122 8.95 -15.46 -14.06
C THR A 122 10.45 -15.64 -13.83
N SER A 123 10.99 -16.84 -14.03
CA SER A 123 12.45 -17.09 -13.92
C SER A 123 13.30 -16.16 -14.78
N ARG A 124 12.80 -15.74 -15.95
CA ARG A 124 13.46 -14.79 -16.84
C ARG A 124 13.56 -13.39 -16.23
N GLU A 125 12.45 -12.87 -15.69
CA GLU A 125 12.42 -11.57 -15.00
C GLU A 125 13.27 -11.60 -13.73
N ARG A 126 13.21 -12.71 -12.98
CA ARG A 126 14.06 -12.93 -11.80
C ARG A 126 15.55 -12.83 -12.14
N ALA A 127 15.98 -13.43 -13.24
CA ALA A 127 17.36 -13.33 -13.73
C ALA A 127 17.71 -11.95 -14.28
N ALA A 128 16.74 -11.21 -14.84
CA ALA A 128 16.94 -9.83 -15.26
C ALA A 128 17.21 -8.90 -14.06
N LEU A 129 16.39 -9.00 -13.01
CA LEU A 129 16.57 -8.25 -11.77
C LEU A 129 17.90 -8.57 -11.07
N LEU A 130 18.38 -9.81 -11.16
CA LEU A 130 19.69 -10.17 -10.59
C LEU A 130 20.84 -9.52 -11.36
N ARG A 131 20.78 -9.49 -12.69
CA ARG A 131 21.82 -8.90 -13.55
C ARG A 131 21.83 -7.37 -13.52
N ARG A 132 20.64 -6.77 -13.43
CA ARG A 132 20.43 -5.33 -13.40
C ARG A 132 19.42 -5.02 -12.28
N PRO A 133 19.89 -4.96 -11.03
CA PRO A 133 19.01 -4.64 -9.91
C PRO A 133 18.44 -3.23 -10.05
N PRO A 134 17.14 -3.03 -9.80
CA PRO A 134 16.52 -1.72 -9.86
C PRO A 134 16.88 -0.89 -8.63
N ASP A 135 16.82 0.43 -8.73
CA ASP A 135 17.00 1.35 -7.59
C ASP A 135 15.88 1.16 -6.56
N ILE A 136 14.65 1.00 -7.03
CA ILE A 136 13.45 0.71 -6.23
C ILE A 136 12.96 -0.71 -6.54
N LEU A 137 13.03 -1.59 -5.53
CA LEU A 137 12.50 -2.95 -5.60
C LEU A 137 11.15 -3.04 -4.88
N ILE A 138 10.10 -3.36 -5.62
CA ILE A 138 8.77 -3.66 -5.09
C ILE A 138 8.66 -5.17 -4.87
N THR A 139 8.34 -5.62 -3.67
CA THR A 139 8.36 -7.03 -3.29
C THR A 139 7.32 -7.39 -2.24
N THR A 140 7.22 -8.67 -1.89
CA THR A 140 6.41 -9.19 -0.79
C THR A 140 7.30 -9.66 0.36
N PRO A 141 6.79 -9.81 1.61
CA PRO A 141 7.58 -10.34 2.72
C PRO A 141 8.24 -11.69 2.39
N GLU A 142 7.50 -12.60 1.75
CA GLU A 142 7.98 -13.93 1.36
C GLU A 142 9.07 -13.83 0.29
N SER A 143 8.88 -12.96 -0.70
CA SER A 143 9.82 -12.80 -1.81
C SER A 143 11.12 -12.13 -1.34
N LEU A 144 11.04 -11.17 -0.42
CA LEU A 144 12.21 -10.57 0.23
C LEU A 144 13.01 -11.62 1.00
N TYR A 145 12.35 -12.46 1.80
CA TYR A 145 13.02 -13.55 2.50
C TYR A 145 13.77 -14.49 1.55
N LEU A 146 13.13 -14.90 0.45
CA LEU A 146 13.76 -15.76 -0.57
C LEU A 146 15.00 -15.10 -1.20
N MET A 147 14.98 -13.78 -1.40
CA MET A 147 16.15 -13.06 -1.90
C MET A 147 17.28 -13.06 -0.86
N LEU A 148 16.97 -12.76 0.40
CA LEU A 148 17.93 -12.76 1.52
C LEU A 148 18.52 -14.14 1.82
N THR A 149 17.86 -15.23 1.42
CA THR A 149 18.36 -16.61 1.56
C THR A 149 19.00 -17.15 0.28
N SER A 150 19.29 -16.32 -0.71
CA SER A 150 19.89 -16.76 -1.98
C SER A 150 21.01 -15.81 -2.42
N SER A 151 21.66 -16.11 -3.55
CA SER A 151 22.67 -15.21 -4.14
C SER A 151 22.09 -13.83 -4.50
N ALA A 152 20.77 -13.72 -4.66
CA ALA A 152 20.10 -12.45 -4.91
C ALA A 152 20.26 -11.44 -3.76
N GLN A 153 20.65 -11.87 -2.56
CA GLN A 153 20.97 -10.95 -1.46
C GLN A 153 22.06 -9.93 -1.85
N GLN A 154 22.96 -10.27 -2.77
CA GLN A 154 24.00 -9.34 -3.24
C GLN A 154 23.44 -8.07 -3.88
N THR A 155 22.20 -8.09 -4.39
CA THR A 155 21.56 -6.89 -4.95
C THR A 155 21.03 -5.94 -3.88
N LEU A 156 20.96 -6.37 -2.62
CA LEU A 156 20.34 -5.67 -1.50
C LEU A 156 21.35 -5.03 -0.53
N THR A 157 22.65 -5.18 -0.79
CA THR A 157 23.72 -4.64 0.09
C THR A 157 23.75 -3.11 0.12
N GLY A 158 23.14 -2.46 -0.88
CA GLY A 158 23.03 -1.01 -0.98
C GLY A 158 21.75 -0.42 -0.38
N VAL A 159 20.85 -1.22 0.21
CA VAL A 159 19.53 -0.70 0.63
C VAL A 159 19.68 0.33 1.74
N GLU A 160 19.06 1.49 1.58
CA GLU A 160 19.01 2.57 2.56
C GLU A 160 17.68 2.67 3.27
N THR A 161 16.60 2.41 2.54
CA THR A 161 15.24 2.56 3.04
C THR A 161 14.40 1.33 2.70
N VAL A 162 13.68 0.83 3.70
CA VAL A 162 12.58 -0.12 3.53
C VAL A 162 11.27 0.58 3.82
N ILE A 163 10.35 0.52 2.85
CA ILE A 163 8.98 0.98 3.00
C ILE A 163 8.10 -0.24 3.22
N VAL A 164 7.38 -0.32 4.35
CA VAL A 164 6.42 -1.40 4.65
C VAL A 164 5.01 -0.86 4.54
N ASP A 165 4.31 -1.21 3.47
CA ASP A 165 2.92 -0.77 3.31
C ASP A 165 1.96 -1.67 4.08
N GLU A 166 0.81 -1.10 4.44
CA GLU A 166 -0.25 -1.73 5.23
C GLU A 166 0.28 -2.57 6.39
N ILE A 167 1.18 -1.99 7.20
CA ILE A 167 1.86 -2.72 8.29
C ILE A 167 0.87 -3.36 9.28
N HIS A 168 -0.32 -2.78 9.42
CA HIS A 168 -1.39 -3.33 10.25
C HIS A 168 -1.86 -4.72 9.81
N ALA A 169 -1.71 -5.06 8.52
CA ALA A 169 -2.11 -6.35 7.97
C ALA A 169 -1.14 -7.48 8.35
N VAL A 170 0.06 -7.14 8.81
CA VAL A 170 1.08 -8.13 9.24
C VAL A 170 1.41 -8.03 10.72
N ALA A 171 1.22 -6.87 11.36
CA ALA A 171 1.44 -6.69 12.78
C ALA A 171 0.61 -7.69 13.62
N GLY A 172 1.25 -8.37 14.57
CA GLY A 172 0.58 -9.36 15.43
C GLY A 172 0.34 -10.74 14.77
N THR A 173 0.88 -10.98 13.58
CA THR A 173 0.79 -12.28 12.90
C THR A 173 2.15 -12.98 12.81
N LYS A 174 2.16 -14.31 12.61
CA LYS A 174 3.41 -15.06 12.31
C LYS A 174 4.12 -14.53 11.07
N ARG A 175 3.35 -14.05 10.08
CA ARG A 175 3.86 -13.40 8.87
C ARG A 175 4.60 -12.10 9.20
N GLY A 176 4.07 -11.31 10.13
CA GLY A 176 4.75 -10.13 10.67
C GLY A 176 6.04 -10.48 11.41
N SER A 177 6.04 -11.51 12.25
CA SER A 177 7.27 -11.98 12.92
C SER A 177 8.33 -12.40 11.90
N HIS A 178 7.92 -13.08 10.83
CA HIS A 178 8.81 -13.46 9.73
C HIS A 178 9.36 -12.24 8.97
N LEU A 179 8.52 -11.22 8.71
CA LEU A 179 8.97 -9.97 8.11
C LEU A 179 9.98 -9.26 9.01
N ALA A 180 9.70 -9.12 10.31
CA ALA A 180 10.60 -8.46 11.27
C ALA A 180 11.99 -9.12 11.26
N LEU A 181 12.06 -10.45 11.32
CA LEU A 181 13.33 -11.19 11.21
C LEU A 181 14.02 -11.00 9.85
N SER A 182 13.25 -10.88 8.77
CA SER A 182 13.81 -10.60 7.44
C SER A 182 14.41 -9.20 7.36
N LEU A 183 13.82 -8.21 8.04
CA LEU A 183 14.37 -6.85 8.13
C LEU A 183 15.66 -6.82 8.96
N GLU A 184 15.72 -7.53 10.09
CA GLU A 184 16.99 -7.63 10.86
C GLU A 184 18.11 -8.31 10.04
N ARG A 185 17.75 -9.30 9.21
CA ARG A 185 18.72 -9.93 8.30
C ARG A 185 19.19 -8.99 7.19
N LEU A 186 18.31 -8.11 6.72
CA LEU A 186 18.70 -7.07 5.78
C LEU A 186 19.67 -6.08 6.43
N ASP A 187 19.39 -5.63 7.65
CA ASP A 187 20.31 -4.76 8.41
C ASP A 187 21.69 -5.43 8.58
N ALA A 188 21.71 -6.71 8.95
CA ALA A 188 22.94 -7.48 9.08
C ALA A 188 23.71 -7.61 7.75
N LEU A 189 23.00 -7.75 6.63
CA LEU A 189 23.59 -7.83 5.29
C LEU A 189 24.16 -6.48 4.83
N VAL A 190 23.46 -5.38 5.08
CA VAL A 190 23.90 -4.02 4.72
C VAL A 190 24.99 -3.54 5.69
N GLY A 191 25.04 -4.06 6.91
CA GLY A 191 26.02 -3.71 7.94
C GLY A 191 25.69 -2.44 8.70
N ARG A 192 24.45 -1.95 8.60
CA ARG A 192 23.93 -0.79 9.33
C ARG A 192 22.41 -0.87 9.46
N ASP A 193 21.87 -0.03 10.32
CA ASP A 193 20.44 0.16 10.48
C ASP A 193 19.84 0.77 9.20
N VAL A 194 18.98 0.02 8.53
CA VAL A 194 18.28 0.47 7.33
C VAL A 194 17.05 1.26 7.76
N GLN A 195 16.84 2.46 7.20
CA GLN A 195 15.70 3.29 7.56
C GLN A 195 14.39 2.54 7.26
N ARG A 196 13.44 2.56 8.20
CA ARG A 196 12.16 1.85 8.07
C ARG A 196 11.02 2.85 8.06
N VAL A 197 10.24 2.86 6.99
CA VAL A 197 9.06 3.72 6.83
C VAL A 197 7.84 2.83 6.69
N ALA A 198 6.95 2.81 7.67
CA ALA A 198 5.72 2.04 7.60
C ALA A 198 4.52 2.93 7.25
N LEU A 199 3.60 2.40 6.45
CA LEU A 199 2.36 3.06 6.09
C LEU A 199 1.18 2.25 6.62
N SER A 200 0.15 2.95 7.09
CA SER A 200 -1.13 2.32 7.41
C SER A 200 -2.28 3.30 7.36
N ALA A 201 -3.44 2.83 6.92
CA ALA A 201 -4.70 3.57 7.03
C ALA A 201 -5.29 3.57 8.44
N THR A 202 -5.11 2.47 9.18
CA THR A 202 -5.74 2.21 10.47
C THR A 202 -4.71 1.58 11.41
N VAL A 203 -4.35 2.29 12.48
CA VAL A 203 -3.39 1.77 13.46
C VAL A 203 -3.92 2.00 14.87
N ARG A 204 -4.09 0.92 15.63
CA ARG A 204 -4.37 0.98 17.06
C ARG A 204 -3.95 -0.33 17.74
N PRO A 205 -3.19 -0.29 18.85
CA PRO A 205 -2.47 0.85 19.43
C PRO A 205 -1.25 1.25 18.57
N ILE A 206 -1.05 2.55 18.33
CA ILE A 206 -0.04 3.06 17.40
C ILE A 206 1.39 2.82 17.91
N GLU A 207 1.57 2.87 19.23
CA GLU A 207 2.84 2.66 19.92
C GLU A 207 3.33 1.22 19.75
N ARG A 208 2.41 0.24 19.78
CA ARG A 208 2.77 -1.17 19.58
C ARG A 208 3.19 -1.46 18.14
N VAL A 209 2.56 -0.82 17.16
CA VAL A 209 2.94 -0.98 15.76
C VAL A 209 4.24 -0.24 15.46
N ALA A 210 4.48 0.91 16.08
CA ALA A 210 5.76 1.59 16.04
C ALA A 210 6.88 0.72 16.64
N ALA A 211 6.65 0.12 17.82
CA ALA A 211 7.60 -0.82 18.42
C ALA A 211 7.83 -2.07 17.56
N PHE A 212 6.79 -2.59 16.89
CA PHE A 212 6.94 -3.70 15.94
C PHE A 212 7.81 -3.31 14.73
N LEU A 213 7.69 -2.08 14.22
CA LEU A 213 8.48 -1.59 13.08
C LEU A 213 9.96 -1.40 13.45
N GLY A 214 10.20 -0.66 14.54
CA GLY A 214 11.55 -0.26 14.96
C GLY A 214 12.27 -1.32 15.79
N GLY A 215 11.56 -2.28 16.38
CA GLY A 215 12.15 -3.18 17.36
C GLY A 215 12.62 -2.40 18.59
N ASP A 216 13.93 -2.31 18.75
CA ASP A 216 14.62 -1.52 19.77
C ASP A 216 14.97 -0.08 19.31
N ARG A 217 14.83 0.24 18.03
CA ARG A 217 15.09 1.58 17.48
C ARG A 217 13.90 2.52 17.69
N PRO A 218 14.15 3.84 17.91
CA PRO A 218 13.08 4.82 18.01
C PRO A 218 12.34 4.99 16.67
N VAL A 219 11.01 5.15 16.73
CA VAL A 219 10.16 5.39 15.55
C VAL A 219 9.35 6.66 15.75
N THR A 220 9.48 7.59 14.80
CA THR A 220 8.68 8.81 14.76
C THR A 220 7.28 8.48 14.24
N VAL A 221 6.27 8.72 15.06
CA VAL A 221 4.87 8.54 14.68
C VAL A 221 4.36 9.80 13.99
N VAL A 222 3.94 9.64 12.74
CA VAL A 222 3.34 10.71 11.92
C VAL A 222 1.85 10.39 11.76
N ALA A 223 1.04 11.02 12.58
CA ALA A 223 -0.41 10.80 12.64
C ALA A 223 -1.17 12.13 12.86
N PRO A 224 -1.08 13.09 11.91
CA PRO A 224 -1.80 14.34 12.05
C PRO A 224 -3.32 14.10 12.05
N PRO A 225 -4.10 14.97 12.71
CA PRO A 225 -5.56 14.89 12.69
C PRO A 225 -6.08 14.85 11.25
N ALA A 226 -6.93 13.87 10.95
CA ALA A 226 -7.53 13.71 9.63
C ALA A 226 -9.05 13.56 9.76
N GLU A 227 -9.80 14.47 9.15
CA GLU A 227 -11.24 14.33 8.99
C GLU A 227 -11.54 13.54 7.72
N LYS A 228 -12.09 12.33 7.86
CA LYS A 228 -12.65 11.58 6.75
C LYS A 228 -14.16 11.59 6.83
N ARG A 229 -14.81 12.31 5.90
CA ARG A 229 -16.25 12.27 5.72
C ARG A 229 -16.60 11.02 4.93
N TRP A 230 -17.42 10.18 5.53
CA TRP A 230 -17.91 8.96 4.89
C TRP A 230 -19.35 9.18 4.46
N ASP A 231 -19.64 8.92 3.20
CA ASP A 231 -21.00 8.77 2.70
C ASP A 231 -21.27 7.28 2.53
N VAL A 232 -21.86 6.66 3.55
CA VAL A 232 -22.14 5.22 3.58
C VAL A 232 -23.64 5.05 3.55
N THR A 233 -24.12 4.40 2.49
CA THR A 233 -25.53 4.00 2.38
C THR A 233 -25.62 2.47 2.40
N VAL A 234 -26.41 1.93 3.31
CA VAL A 234 -26.82 0.51 3.26
C VAL A 234 -28.17 0.45 2.53
N ARG A 235 -28.20 -0.22 1.39
CA ARG A 235 -29.43 -0.41 0.60
C ARG A 235 -29.89 -1.84 0.72
N LEU A 236 -31.11 -2.02 1.21
CA LEU A 236 -31.78 -3.31 1.21
C LEU A 236 -32.71 -3.36 -0.01
N PRO A 237 -32.54 -4.33 -0.92
CA PRO A 237 -33.41 -4.46 -2.08
C PRO A 237 -34.78 -5.05 -1.73
N VAL A 238 -34.93 -5.56 -0.50
CA VAL A 238 -36.14 -6.17 0.05
C VAL A 238 -36.47 -5.52 1.40
N GLU A 239 -37.76 -5.53 1.74
CA GLU A 239 -38.27 -4.93 2.99
C GLU A 239 -37.89 -5.77 4.22
N ASP A 240 -37.92 -7.10 4.10
CA ASP A 240 -37.42 -8.05 5.09
C ASP A 240 -36.43 -9.03 4.45
N ILE A 241 -35.28 -9.21 5.08
CA ILE A 241 -34.21 -10.12 4.63
C ILE A 241 -34.49 -11.57 5.06
N ALA A 242 -35.22 -11.76 6.15
CA ALA A 242 -35.60 -13.07 6.66
C ALA A 242 -36.76 -13.68 5.84
N ASP A 243 -37.56 -12.81 5.21
CA ASP A 243 -38.60 -13.18 4.27
C ASP A 243 -38.56 -12.25 3.04
N PRO A 244 -37.64 -12.48 2.09
CA PRO A 244 -37.44 -11.63 0.91
C PRO A 244 -38.63 -11.63 -0.06
N GLY A 245 -39.69 -12.37 0.26
CA GLY A 245 -40.83 -12.59 -0.62
C GLY A 245 -40.48 -13.47 -1.82
N PRO A 246 -41.47 -13.76 -2.67
CA PRO A 246 -41.28 -14.61 -3.83
C PRO A 246 -40.33 -13.95 -4.86
N PRO A 247 -39.49 -14.73 -5.57
CA PRO A 247 -38.53 -14.19 -6.53
C PRO A 247 -39.23 -13.37 -7.63
N PRO A 248 -38.59 -12.31 -8.15
CA PRO A 248 -39.18 -11.46 -9.17
C PRO A 248 -39.61 -12.27 -10.40
N GLY A 249 -40.89 -12.18 -10.76
CA GLY A 249 -41.51 -12.98 -11.83
C GLY A 249 -42.34 -14.18 -11.36
N THR A 250 -42.40 -14.46 -10.04
CA THR A 250 -43.25 -15.52 -9.46
C THR A 250 -44.52 -15.01 -8.77
N ALA A 251 -44.96 -13.78 -9.09
CA ALA A 251 -46.32 -13.40 -8.78
C ALA A 251 -47.24 -14.49 -9.35
N ALA A 252 -47.93 -15.21 -8.48
CA ALA A 252 -48.87 -16.24 -8.92
C ALA A 252 -49.82 -15.55 -9.88
N ALA A 253 -49.79 -15.96 -11.15
CA ALA A 253 -50.85 -15.63 -12.07
C ALA A 253 -52.11 -16.21 -11.41
N THR A 254 -52.91 -15.36 -10.76
CA THR A 254 -54.24 -15.75 -10.34
C THR A 254 -54.99 -16.01 -11.63
N ASP A 255 -55.02 -17.27 -12.06
CA ASP A 255 -55.84 -17.70 -13.18
C ASP A 255 -57.30 -17.42 -12.76
N PRO A 256 -57.99 -16.46 -13.42
CA PRO A 256 -59.34 -16.09 -13.05
C PRO A 256 -60.33 -17.27 -13.14
N LEU A 257 -59.95 -18.36 -13.82
CA LEU A 257 -60.75 -19.57 -13.96
C LEU A 257 -60.68 -20.52 -12.76
N LEU A 258 -59.70 -20.35 -11.85
CA LEU A 258 -59.56 -21.15 -10.62
C LEU A 258 -60.14 -20.48 -9.37
N ALA A 259 -60.62 -19.23 -9.48
CA ALA A 259 -61.19 -18.43 -8.39
C ALA A 259 -62.72 -18.57 -8.25
N GLY A 260 -63.31 -19.67 -8.74
CA GLY A 260 -64.72 -19.99 -8.57
C GLY A 260 -65.00 -20.66 -7.21
N PRO A 261 -66.19 -20.47 -6.62
CA PRO A 261 -66.54 -21.12 -5.36
C PRO A 261 -66.72 -22.63 -5.60
N GLY A 262 -65.74 -23.44 -5.20
CA GLY A 262 -65.82 -24.91 -5.25
C GLY A 262 -64.55 -25.67 -5.62
N THR A 263 -63.42 -25.00 -5.88
CA THR A 263 -62.13 -25.66 -6.10
C THR A 263 -61.43 -25.96 -4.78
N ASP A 264 -61.44 -27.24 -4.41
CA ASP A 264 -60.70 -27.78 -3.26
C ASP A 264 -59.20 -27.71 -3.57
N THR A 265 -58.60 -26.55 -3.28
CA THR A 265 -57.16 -26.38 -3.36
C THR A 265 -56.58 -26.93 -2.07
N LEU A 266 -55.94 -28.09 -2.16
CA LEU A 266 -55.05 -28.60 -1.13
C LEU A 266 -54.09 -27.47 -0.75
N THR A 267 -54.32 -26.86 0.42
CA THR A 267 -53.39 -25.92 1.03
C THR A 267 -52.13 -26.70 1.32
N ALA A 268 -51.15 -26.59 0.43
CA ALA A 268 -49.79 -26.97 0.74
C ALA A 268 -49.33 -26.00 1.84
N ASP A 269 -49.32 -26.47 3.08
CA ASP A 269 -48.57 -25.85 4.16
C ASP A 269 -47.13 -25.67 3.68
N ALA A 270 -46.76 -24.43 3.40
CA ALA A 270 -45.36 -24.06 3.24
C ALA A 270 -45.06 -22.92 4.21
N PRO A 271 -44.33 -23.23 5.28
CA PRO A 271 -43.36 -22.29 5.80
C PRO A 271 -42.00 -22.96 5.75
N ALA A 272 -41.43 -23.07 4.56
CA ALA A 272 -39.97 -23.13 4.45
C ALA A 272 -39.54 -21.68 4.27
N GLY A 273 -39.24 -21.00 5.38
CA GLY A 273 -38.79 -19.61 5.38
C GLY A 273 -37.64 -19.47 4.39
N SER A 274 -37.85 -18.64 3.36
CA SER A 274 -36.88 -18.43 2.28
C SER A 274 -35.79 -17.45 2.71
N SER A 275 -35.20 -17.70 3.87
CA SER A 275 -34.05 -16.92 4.35
C SER A 275 -32.93 -17.02 3.31
N ILE A 276 -32.43 -15.87 2.86
CA ILE A 276 -31.24 -15.81 2.00
C ILE A 276 -29.95 -16.15 2.76
N TRP A 277 -30.04 -16.36 4.08
CA TRP A 277 -28.94 -16.81 4.92
C TRP A 277 -29.05 -18.32 5.15
N PRO A 278 -27.97 -19.11 4.91
CA PRO A 278 -27.91 -20.46 5.43
C PRO A 278 -27.95 -20.37 6.96
N HIS A 279 -28.90 -21.09 7.58
CA HIS A 279 -29.05 -21.13 9.03
C HIS A 279 -27.69 -21.37 9.71
N VAL A 280 -27.32 -20.48 10.64
CA VAL A 280 -26.16 -20.64 11.53
C VAL A 280 -26.50 -21.64 12.62
#